data_AF-A0A6B2T659-F1
#
_entry.id   AF-A0A6B2T659-F1
#
_cell.length_a   1.000
_cell.length_b   1.000
_cell.length_c   1.000
_cell.angle_alpha   90.00
_cell.angle_beta   90.00
_cell.angle_gamma   90.00
#
_symmetry.space_group_name_H-M   'P 1'
#
loop_
_entity.id
_entity.type
_entity.pdbx_description
1 polymer ?
#
loop_
_entity_poly.entity_id
_entity_poly.type
_entity_poly.pdbx_seq_one_letter_code
_entity_poly.pdbx_strand_id
1 'polypeptide(L)'
;MTGRLNSAQPYAIGLFRIVIGLLFACHGAASLFGVLGGAAGGGTIDAGTWPGWYAAVIQLVGGILVLLGLGTRAAAFVSSGSMAYAYFKVHQPEALWPMENGGEAAAIFCWAMLLFVFTGSGALGLDRLFASRGESGDKEDADAKRTPVAA
;
A
#
# COMPACT_ATOMS: atom_id res chain seq x y z
N MET A 1 18.41 25.15 -1.42
CA MET A 1 17.04 24.62 -1.13
C MET A 1 16.91 23.12 -1.39
N THR A 2 17.53 22.58 -2.45
CA THR A 2 17.53 21.15 -2.81
C THR A 2 18.05 20.19 -1.73
N GLY A 3 19.10 20.56 -0.98
CA GLY A 3 19.69 19.67 0.04
C GLY A 3 18.75 19.28 1.19
N ARG A 4 17.92 20.22 1.68
CA ARG A 4 16.93 19.94 2.74
C ARG A 4 15.77 19.08 2.22
N LEU A 5 15.32 19.31 0.99
CA LEU A 5 14.26 18.53 0.36
C LEU A 5 14.69 17.07 0.13
N ASN A 6 15.93 16.85 -0.32
CA ASN A 6 16.46 15.50 -0.51
C ASN A 6 16.56 14.72 0.81
N SER A 7 16.98 15.38 1.90
CA SER A 7 17.03 14.77 3.24
C SER A 7 15.63 14.42 3.77
N ALA A 8 14.62 15.24 3.46
CA ALA A 8 13.24 15.00 3.86
C ALA A 8 12.49 13.97 2.99
N GLN A 9 13.04 13.58 1.83
CA GLN A 9 12.39 12.69 0.86
C GLN A 9 11.84 11.38 1.48
N PRO A 10 12.55 10.66 2.38
CA PRO A 10 12.02 9.43 2.97
C PRO A 10 10.77 9.65 3.83
N TYR A 11 10.63 10.83 4.44
CA TYR A 11 9.45 11.23 5.22
C TYR A 11 8.30 11.63 4.31
N ALA A 12 8.59 12.38 3.25
CA ALA A 12 7.58 12.76 2.25
C ALA A 12 6.97 11.51 1.58
N ILE A 13 7.80 10.53 1.19
CA ILE A 13 7.32 9.23 0.66
C ILE A 13 6.49 8.49 1.71
N GLY A 14 6.92 8.48 2.98
CA GLY A 14 6.17 7.85 4.07
C GLY A 14 4.79 8.47 4.28
N LEU A 15 4.70 9.80 4.27
CA LEU A 15 3.42 10.52 4.40
C LEU A 15 2.52 10.28 3.19
N PHE A 16 3.07 10.33 1.98
CA PHE A 16 2.34 10.02 0.75
C PHE A 16 1.78 8.59 0.79
N ARG A 17 2.59 7.61 1.23
CA ARG A 17 2.18 6.23 1.45
C ARG A 17 1.02 6.12 2.43
N ILE A 18 1.08 6.81 3.56
CA ILE A 18 0.00 6.80 4.57
C ILE A 18 -1.31 7.32 3.96
N VAL A 19 -1.27 8.44 3.25
CA VAL A 19 -2.47 9.04 2.62
C VAL A 19 -3.04 8.11 1.55
N ILE A 20 -2.20 7.59 0.64
CA ILE A 20 -2.66 6.69 -0.42
C ILE A 20 -3.22 5.39 0.15
N GLY A 21 -2.54 4.78 1.14
CA GLY A 21 -3.03 3.59 1.81
C GLY A 21 -4.36 3.82 2.54
N LEU A 22 -4.52 4.97 3.20
CA LEU A 22 -5.76 5.35 3.87
C LEU A 22 -6.92 5.51 2.89
N LEU A 23 -6.74 6.27 1.82
CA LEU A 23 -7.80 6.50 0.84
C LEU A 23 -8.21 5.18 0.16
N PHE A 24 -7.24 4.33 -0.16
CA PHE A 24 -7.50 3.01 -0.71
C PHE A 24 -8.29 2.13 0.27
N ALA A 25 -7.91 2.13 1.55
CA ALA A 25 -8.64 1.40 2.59
C ALA A 25 -10.07 1.94 2.77
N CYS A 26 -10.27 3.26 2.67
CA CYS A 26 -11.59 3.87 2.73
C CYS A 26 -12.51 3.41 1.59
N HIS A 27 -12.01 3.25 0.37
CA HIS A 27 -12.81 2.71 -0.74
C HIS A 27 -13.25 1.26 -0.47
N GLY A 28 -12.35 0.44 0.07
CA GLY A 28 -12.66 -0.92 0.50
C GLY A 28 -13.70 -0.95 1.62
N ALA A 29 -13.53 -0.11 2.64
CA ALA A 29 -14.46 0.01 3.76
C ALA A 29 -15.85 0.48 3.30
N ALA A 30 -15.90 1.48 2.42
CA ALA A 30 -17.15 1.97 1.85
C ALA A 30 -17.89 0.87 1.10
N SER A 31 -17.17 0.11 0.27
CA SER A 31 -17.76 -0.96 -0.53
C SER A 31 -18.18 -2.19 0.29
N LEU A 32 -17.45 -2.54 1.34
CA LEU A 32 -17.72 -3.74 2.16
C LEU A 32 -18.71 -3.49 3.29
N PHE A 33 -18.74 -2.27 3.85
CA PHE A 33 -19.52 -1.98 5.06
C PHE A 33 -20.58 -0.88 4.86
N GLY A 34 -20.67 -0.26 3.68
CA GLY A 34 -21.66 0.77 3.40
C GLY A 34 -21.40 2.09 4.14
N VAL A 35 -20.20 2.27 4.69
CA VAL A 35 -19.77 3.48 5.40
C VAL A 35 -19.21 4.51 4.41
N LEU A 36 -18.95 5.75 4.86
CA LEU A 36 -18.30 6.80 4.04
C LEU A 36 -19.01 7.11 2.70
N GLY A 37 -20.32 6.85 2.62
CA GLY A 37 -21.11 7.02 1.39
C GLY A 37 -21.40 5.71 0.62
N GLY A 38 -20.79 4.60 1.02
CA GLY A 38 -21.03 3.27 0.44
C GLY A 38 -20.35 3.01 -0.90
N ALA A 39 -20.68 1.88 -1.53
CA ALA A 39 -20.29 1.58 -2.90
C ALA A 39 -20.88 2.61 -3.90
N ALA A 40 -20.50 2.55 -5.18
CA ALA A 40 -21.10 3.41 -6.21
C ALA A 40 -22.63 3.21 -6.24
N GLY A 41 -23.40 4.24 -5.87
CA GLY A 41 -24.85 4.18 -5.70
C GLY A 41 -25.34 3.95 -4.26
N GLY A 42 -24.43 3.87 -3.28
CA GLY A 42 -24.71 3.61 -1.88
C GLY A 42 -24.69 2.12 -1.51
N GLY A 43 -24.74 1.84 -0.21
CA GLY A 43 -24.83 0.47 0.32
C GLY A 43 -23.53 -0.35 0.21
N THR A 44 -23.68 -1.68 0.24
CA THR A 44 -22.58 -2.65 0.23
C THR A 44 -22.55 -3.44 -1.07
N ILE A 45 -21.37 -3.98 -1.42
CA ILE A 45 -21.23 -5.00 -2.45
C ILE A 45 -21.40 -6.37 -1.81
N ASP A 46 -22.31 -7.19 -2.33
CA ASP A 46 -22.56 -8.54 -1.85
C ASP A 46 -21.31 -9.42 -1.93
N ALA A 47 -21.14 -10.28 -0.93
CA ALA A 47 -19.98 -11.15 -0.80
C ALA A 47 -19.82 -12.09 -2.02
N GLY A 48 -18.60 -12.14 -2.56
CA GLY A 48 -18.26 -12.97 -3.72
C GLY A 48 -18.61 -12.35 -5.08
N THR A 49 -19.18 -11.14 -5.13
CA THR A 49 -19.50 -10.46 -6.39
C THR A 49 -18.22 -10.14 -7.18
N TRP A 50 -18.10 -10.69 -8.39
CA TRP A 50 -16.99 -10.38 -9.29
C TRP A 50 -17.27 -9.15 -10.15
N PRO A 51 -16.30 -8.23 -10.35
CA PRO A 51 -15.00 -8.14 -9.66
C PRO A 51 -15.08 -7.35 -8.33
N GLY A 52 -16.20 -6.67 -8.07
CA GLY A 52 -16.32 -5.59 -7.09
C GLY A 52 -15.97 -5.98 -5.65
N TRP A 53 -16.44 -7.14 -5.17
CA TRP A 53 -16.21 -7.55 -3.79
C TRP A 53 -14.74 -7.88 -3.54
N TYR A 54 -14.09 -8.60 -4.47
CA TYR A 54 -12.67 -8.91 -4.37
C TYR A 54 -11.80 -7.64 -4.45
N ALA A 55 -12.16 -6.70 -5.34
CA ALA A 55 -11.50 -5.41 -5.40
C ALA A 55 -11.65 -4.65 -4.06
N ALA A 56 -12.81 -4.69 -3.43
CA ALA A 56 -13.05 -4.04 -2.14
C ALA A 56 -12.24 -4.66 -1.00
N VAL A 57 -12.10 -5.99 -0.97
CA VAL A 57 -11.23 -6.68 -0.01
C VAL A 57 -9.76 -6.30 -0.21
N ILE A 58 -9.28 -6.29 -1.46
CA ILE A 58 -7.91 -5.85 -1.77
C ILE A 58 -7.70 -4.40 -1.36
N GLN A 59 -8.69 -3.53 -1.63
CA GLN A 59 -8.65 -2.13 -1.24
C GLN A 59 -8.50 -1.94 0.27
N LEU A 60 -9.32 -2.64 1.05
CA LEU A 60 -9.28 -2.56 2.51
C LEU A 60 -7.97 -3.13 3.07
N VAL A 61 -7.67 -4.39 2.76
CA VAL A 61 -6.52 -5.10 3.35
C VAL A 61 -5.20 -4.54 2.82
N GLY A 62 -5.09 -4.38 1.50
CA GLY A 62 -3.91 -3.81 0.85
C GLY A 62 -3.69 -2.35 1.28
N GLY A 63 -4.75 -1.56 1.37
CA GLY A 63 -4.70 -0.19 1.88
C GLY A 63 -4.17 -0.10 3.30
N ILE A 64 -4.67 -0.94 4.23
CA ILE A 64 -4.18 -0.99 5.62
C ILE A 64 -2.72 -1.42 5.69
N LEU A 65 -2.33 -2.47 4.98
CA LEU A 65 -0.94 -2.94 4.96
C LEU A 65 0.01 -1.86 4.42
N VAL A 66 -0.36 -1.22 3.31
CA VAL A 66 0.38 -0.11 2.73
C VAL A 66 0.40 1.09 3.68
N LEU A 67 -0.69 1.44 4.35
CA LEU A 67 -0.79 2.53 5.33
C LEU A 67 0.10 2.32 6.55
N LEU A 68 0.20 1.09 7.04
CA LEU A 68 1.07 0.74 8.17
C LEU A 68 2.53 0.54 7.74
N GLY A 69 2.77 0.37 6.44
CA GLY A 69 4.07 0.04 5.91
C GLY A 69 4.50 -1.40 6.24
N LEU A 70 3.53 -2.32 6.37
CA LEU A 70 3.75 -3.74 6.64
C LEU A 70 3.72 -4.52 5.34
N GLY A 71 4.84 -5.17 4.97
CA GLY A 71 4.93 -5.90 3.71
C GLY A 71 4.67 -5.01 2.48
N THR A 72 5.01 -3.71 2.57
CA THR A 72 4.61 -2.65 1.64
C THR A 72 4.75 -3.05 0.18
N ARG A 73 5.89 -3.64 -0.22
CA ARG A 73 6.16 -4.00 -1.62
C ARG A 73 5.17 -5.04 -2.15
N ALA A 74 4.89 -6.08 -1.37
CA ALA A 74 3.96 -7.13 -1.77
C ALA A 74 2.51 -6.63 -1.79
N ALA A 75 2.09 -5.93 -0.74
CA ALA A 75 0.74 -5.35 -0.66
C ALA A 75 0.48 -4.32 -1.77
N ALA A 76 1.48 -3.50 -2.10
CA ALA A 76 1.38 -2.51 -3.15
C ALA A 76 1.40 -3.15 -4.55
N PHE A 77 2.16 -4.22 -4.77
CA PHE A 77 2.15 -4.93 -6.05
C PHE A 77 0.77 -5.54 -6.35
N VAL A 78 0.17 -6.22 -5.37
CA VAL A 78 -1.18 -6.78 -5.52
C VAL A 78 -2.23 -5.68 -5.71
N SER A 79 -2.18 -4.62 -4.89
CA SER A 79 -3.08 -3.48 -5.00
C SER A 79 -2.96 -2.81 -6.38
N SER A 80 -1.74 -2.61 -6.88
CA SER A 80 -1.47 -2.06 -8.20
C SER A 80 -2.07 -2.93 -9.30
N GLY A 81 -1.83 -4.24 -9.26
CA GLY A 81 -2.41 -5.19 -10.21
C GLY A 81 -3.94 -5.19 -10.22
N SER A 82 -4.58 -5.07 -9.05
CA SER A 82 -6.05 -4.97 -8.96
C SER A 82 -6.59 -3.70 -9.65
N MET A 83 -5.88 -2.58 -9.54
CA MET A 83 -6.26 -1.32 -10.17
C MET A 83 -5.94 -1.30 -11.67
N ALA A 84 -4.87 -1.96 -12.10
CA ALA A 84 -4.62 -2.22 -13.51
C ALA A 84 -5.75 -3.05 -14.13
N TYR A 85 -6.19 -4.11 -13.45
CA TYR A 85 -7.35 -4.88 -13.88
C TYR A 85 -8.61 -4.00 -13.96
N ALA A 86 -8.89 -3.21 -12.92
CA ALA A 86 -10.02 -2.29 -12.92
C ALA A 86 -9.97 -1.34 -14.13
N TYR A 87 -8.82 -0.74 -14.41
CA TYR A 87 -8.70 0.14 -15.57
C TYR A 87 -8.94 -0.59 -16.89
N PHE A 88 -8.17 -1.65 -17.19
CA PHE A 88 -8.21 -2.29 -18.51
C PHE A 88 -9.45 -3.15 -18.76
N LYS A 89 -10.08 -3.69 -17.71
CA LYS A 89 -11.24 -4.59 -17.85
C LYS A 89 -12.57 -3.96 -17.50
N VAL A 90 -12.60 -2.93 -16.66
CA VAL A 90 -13.85 -2.28 -16.26
C VAL A 90 -14.00 -0.93 -16.95
N HIS A 91 -12.98 -0.07 -16.93
CA HIS A 91 -13.11 1.31 -17.42
C HIS A 91 -12.77 1.48 -18.91
N GLN A 92 -11.68 0.90 -19.39
CA GLN A 92 -11.21 1.08 -20.77
C GLN A 92 -12.22 0.65 -21.85
N PRO A 93 -13.08 -0.38 -21.64
CA PRO A 93 -14.16 -0.69 -22.58
C PRO A 93 -15.16 0.45 -22.82
N GLU A 94 -15.35 1.36 -21.85
CA GLU A 94 -16.29 2.49 -21.97
C GLU A 94 -15.69 3.65 -22.80
N ALA A 95 -14.40 3.95 -22.59
CA ALA A 95 -13.63 4.90 -23.40
C ALA A 95 -12.12 4.70 -23.18
N LEU A 96 -11.28 5.20 -24.09
CA LEU A 96 -9.82 5.06 -23.95
C LEU A 96 -9.26 5.89 -22.80
N TRP A 97 -9.74 7.13 -22.65
CA TRP A 97 -9.17 8.09 -21.70
C TRP A 97 -9.85 8.03 -20.32
N PRO A 98 -9.09 8.11 -19.21
CA PRO A 98 -9.64 8.03 -17.86
C PRO A 98 -10.73 9.08 -17.55
N MET A 99 -10.59 10.28 -18.15
CA MET A 99 -11.53 11.39 -18.00
C MET A 99 -12.91 11.09 -18.60
N GLU A 100 -12.98 10.16 -19.56
CA GLU A 100 -14.20 9.82 -20.30
C GLU A 100 -14.87 8.55 -19.77
N ASN A 101 -14.14 7.71 -19.02
CA ASN A 101 -14.62 6.40 -18.55
C ASN A 101 -14.70 6.25 -17.02
N GLY A 102 -14.40 7.31 -16.26
CA GLY A 102 -14.39 7.29 -14.79
C GLY A 102 -13.25 6.47 -14.17
N GLY A 103 -12.25 6.06 -14.96
CA GLY A 103 -11.13 5.22 -14.56
C GLY A 103 -9.93 5.99 -14.00
N GLU A 104 -10.06 7.30 -13.79
CA GLU A 104 -8.97 8.15 -13.28
C GLU A 104 -8.44 7.66 -11.93
N ALA A 105 -9.33 7.32 -11.00
CA ALA A 105 -8.94 6.77 -9.70
C ALA A 105 -8.19 5.43 -9.85
N ALA A 106 -8.67 4.53 -10.72
CA ALA A 106 -7.98 3.26 -10.99
C ALA A 106 -6.57 3.49 -11.53
N ALA A 107 -6.39 4.41 -12.48
CA ALA A 107 -5.09 4.74 -13.02
C ALA A 107 -4.14 5.33 -11.95
N ILE A 108 -4.61 6.30 -11.17
CA ILE A 108 -3.80 6.96 -10.13
C ILE A 108 -3.40 5.97 -9.03
N PHE A 109 -4.34 5.18 -8.50
CA PHE A 109 -4.01 4.18 -7.48
C PHE A 109 -3.09 3.09 -8.04
N CYS A 110 -3.27 2.66 -9.30
CA CYS A 110 -2.38 1.70 -9.94
C CYS A 110 -0.92 2.17 -9.91
N TRP A 111 -0.66 3.41 -10.37
CA TRP A 111 0.69 3.96 -10.44
C TRP A 111 1.26 4.36 -9.08
N ALA A 112 0.44 4.91 -8.18
CA ALA A 112 0.87 5.24 -6.82
C ALA A 112 1.30 3.98 -6.06
N MET A 113 0.52 2.89 -6.14
CA MET A 113 0.88 1.62 -5.52
C MET A 113 2.10 1.00 -6.20
N LEU A 114 2.21 1.06 -7.53
CA LEU A 114 3.38 0.58 -8.25
C LEU A 114 4.67 1.29 -7.78
N LEU A 115 4.60 2.60 -7.52
CA LEU A 115 5.74 3.36 -7.00
C LEU A 115 6.24 2.80 -5.66
N PHE A 116 5.33 2.40 -4.76
CA PHE A 116 5.69 1.81 -3.46
C PHE A 116 6.37 0.44 -3.56
N VAL A 117 6.20 -0.29 -4.67
CA VAL A 117 6.98 -1.50 -4.97
C VAL A 117 8.47 -1.17 -5.03
N PHE A 118 8.84 -0.01 -5.59
CA PHE A 118 10.22 0.43 -5.76
C PHE A 118 10.74 1.20 -4.55
N THR A 119 9.96 2.13 -4.01
CA THR A 119 10.38 2.99 -2.89
C THR A 119 10.31 2.30 -1.53
N GLY A 120 9.52 1.24 -1.40
CA GLY A 120 9.28 0.57 -0.12
C GLY A 120 8.49 1.44 0.88
N SER A 121 8.64 1.15 2.17
CA SER A 121 7.84 1.73 3.27
C SER A 121 8.21 3.16 3.68
N GLY A 122 9.36 3.68 3.22
CA GLY A 122 9.86 5.01 3.57
C GLY A 122 10.31 5.12 5.04
N ALA A 123 10.40 6.35 5.57
CA ALA A 123 10.89 6.60 6.93
C ALA A 123 9.96 6.05 8.03
N LEU A 124 8.66 6.01 7.75
CA LEU A 124 7.57 5.80 8.72
C LEU A 124 6.93 4.40 8.63
N GLY A 125 7.64 3.42 8.06
CA GLY A 125 7.16 2.04 7.93
C GLY A 125 7.33 1.22 9.22
N LEU A 126 6.30 0.49 9.63
CA LEU A 126 6.38 -0.42 10.78
C LEU A 126 7.22 -1.67 10.52
N ASP A 127 7.46 -2.04 9.25
CA ASP A 127 8.36 -3.13 8.87
C ASP A 127 9.78 -2.98 9.43
N ARG A 128 10.22 -1.75 9.64
CA ARG A 128 11.53 -1.43 10.24
C ARG A 128 11.67 -1.88 11.70
N LEU A 129 10.56 -1.97 12.44
CA LEU A 129 10.57 -2.44 13.83
C LEU A 129 10.94 -3.92 13.93
N PHE A 130 10.67 -4.70 12.87
CA PHE A 130 11.01 -6.12 12.82
C PHE A 130 12.44 -6.36 12.32
N ALA A 131 12.95 -5.51 11.41
CA ALA A 131 14.33 -5.61 10.91
C ALA A 131 15.39 -5.27 11.97
N SER A 132 15.13 -4.28 12.84
CA SER A 132 16.07 -3.86 13.89
C SER A 132 16.30 -4.94 14.96
N ARG A 133 15.40 -5.91 15.11
CA ARG A 133 15.50 -6.96 16.15
C ARG A 133 16.43 -8.11 15.74
N GLY A 134 16.71 -8.26 14.44
CA GLY A 134 17.67 -9.24 13.92
C GLY A 134 19.13 -8.82 14.14
N GLU A 135 19.45 -7.54 13.94
CA GLU A 135 20.83 -7.03 14.09
C GLU A 135 21.33 -7.01 15.53
N SER A 136 20.44 -6.85 16.52
CA SER A 136 20.83 -6.88 17.94
C SER A 136 21.20 -8.29 18.40
N GLY A 137 20.48 -9.32 17.95
CA GLY A 137 20.80 -10.71 18.27
C GLY A 137 22.08 -11.19 17.60
N ASP A 138 22.34 -10.76 16.36
CA ASP A 138 23.55 -11.11 15.61
C ASP A 138 24.81 -10.42 16.19
N LYS A 139 24.66 -9.20 16.74
CA LYS A 139 25.73 -8.52 17.49
C LYS A 139 26.02 -9.17 18.83
N GLU A 140 25.00 -9.59 19.56
CA GLU A 140 25.14 -10.26 20.87
C GLU A 140 25.80 -11.63 20.74
N ASP A 141 25.44 -12.41 19.71
CA ASP A 141 26.06 -13.71 19.42
C ASP A 141 27.52 -13.55 18.91
N ALA A 142 27.78 -12.52 18.10
CA ALA A 142 29.14 -12.19 17.65
C ALA A 142 30.07 -11.75 18.79
N ASP A 143 29.56 -11.04 19.80
CA ASP A 143 30.34 -10.59 20.96
C ASP A 143 30.59 -11.73 21.95
N ALA A 144 29.59 -12.61 22.15
CA ALA A 144 29.74 -13.84 22.93
C ALA A 144 30.84 -14.76 22.34
N LYS A 145 30.93 -14.86 21.01
CA LYS A 145 31.95 -15.65 20.31
C LYS A 145 33.36 -15.06 20.35
N ARG A 146 33.49 -13.76 20.66
CA ARG A 146 34.77 -13.04 20.71
C ARG A 146 35.40 -12.98 22.09
N THR A 147 34.70 -13.41 23.13
CA THR A 147 35.26 -13.46 24.48
C THR A 147 36.27 -14.61 24.53
N PRO A 148 37.60 -14.35 24.63
CA PRO A 148 38.56 -15.43 24.75
C PRO A 148 38.37 -16.05 26.14
N VAL A 149 38.12 -17.35 26.18
CA VAL A 149 38.13 -18.12 27.44
C VAL A 149 39.56 -18.09 27.95
N ALA A 150 39.86 -17.14 28.84
CA ALA A 150 41.14 -17.09 29.54
C ALA A 150 41.22 -18.31 30.46
N ALA A 151 42.15 -19.21 30.16
CA ALA A 151 42.57 -20.34 30.98
C ALA A 151 44.07 -20.21 31.25
#